data_AF-A0A166GAU8-F1
#
_entry.id   AF-A0A166GAU8-F1
#
_cell.length_a   1.000
_cell.length_b   1.000
_cell.length_c   1.000
_cell.angle_alpha   90.00
_cell.angle_beta   90.00
_cell.angle_gamma   90.00
#
_symmetry.space_group_name_H-M   'P 1'
#
loop_
_entity.id
_entity.type
_entity.pdbx_description
1 polymer ?
#
loop_
_entity_poly.entity_id
_entity_poly.type
_entity_poly.pdbx_seq_one_letter_code
_entity_poly.pdbx_strand_id
1 'polypeptide(L)'
;MDARDEPMTRLARRLETVLESALADSVSWTVTTDGPVVARLPDREFAFERNDSPDGYRWTVVLRADGAVVSKFGPFETVDGVVEQVESLVHSEVRYTVCCNG
;
A
#
# COMPACT_ATOMS: atom_id res chain seq x y z
N MET A 1 -25.53 1.49 -0.20
CA MET A 1 -24.41 2.21 -0.84
C MET A 1 -23.67 2.90 0.28
N ASP A 2 -22.74 2.17 0.85
CA ASP A 2 -22.13 2.43 2.15
C ASP A 2 -21.05 3.50 1.97
N ALA A 3 -21.16 4.61 2.71
CA ALA A 3 -20.19 5.72 2.67
C ALA A 3 -18.73 5.29 2.98
N ARG A 4 -18.55 4.08 3.50
CA ARG A 4 -17.26 3.45 3.76
C ARG A 4 -16.54 2.95 2.51
N ASP A 5 -17.29 2.66 1.45
CA ASP A 5 -16.79 2.05 0.21
C ASP A 5 -16.07 3.05 -0.68
N GLU A 6 -16.51 4.31 -0.65
CA GLU A 6 -15.97 5.40 -1.46
C GLU A 6 -14.45 5.65 -1.22
N PRO A 7 -13.95 5.78 0.03
CA PRO A 7 -12.52 5.94 0.27
C PRO A 7 -11.71 4.66 -0.02
N MET A 8 -12.30 3.47 0.15
CA MET A 8 -11.62 2.19 -0.14
C MET A 8 -11.47 1.98 -1.65
N THR A 9 -12.54 2.23 -2.40
CA THR A 9 -12.54 2.22 -3.87
C THR A 9 -11.56 3.26 -4.44
N ARG A 10 -11.50 4.45 -3.84
CA ARG A 10 -10.53 5.49 -4.24
C ARG A 10 -9.09 5.06 -3.95
N LEU A 11 -8.83 4.47 -2.78
CA LEU A 11 -7.51 3.94 -2.42
C LEU A 11 -7.09 2.85 -3.41
N ALA A 12 -7.96 1.87 -3.66
CA ALA A 12 -7.69 0.77 -4.59
C ALA A 12 -7.34 1.29 -5.99
N ARG A 13 -8.17 2.17 -6.57
CA ARG A 13 -7.91 2.75 -7.89
C ARG A 13 -6.56 3.47 -7.97
N ARG A 14 -6.20 4.20 -6.91
CA ARG A 14 -4.92 4.91 -6.87
C ARG A 14 -3.74 3.96 -6.73
N LEU A 15 -3.87 2.93 -5.89
CA LEU A 15 -2.86 1.87 -5.77
C LEU A 15 -2.65 1.17 -7.11
N GLU A 16 -3.72 0.86 -7.83
CA GLU A 16 -3.64 0.28 -9.18
C GLU A 16 -2.84 1.18 -10.12
N THR A 17 -3.16 2.48 -10.19
CA THR A 17 -2.40 3.44 -11.03
C THR A 17 -0.93 3.55 -10.62
N VAL A 18 -0.63 3.62 -9.32
CA VAL A 18 0.75 3.72 -8.82
C VAL A 18 1.52 2.44 -9.09
N LEU A 19 0.94 1.26 -8.84
CA LEU A 19 1.58 -0.03 -9.08
C LEU A 19 1.79 -0.26 -10.58
N GLU A 20 0.81 0.09 -11.43
CA GLU A 20 0.94 0.05 -12.89
C GLU A 20 2.11 0.94 -13.35
N SER A 21 2.18 2.18 -12.85
CA SER A 21 3.22 3.13 -13.22
C SER A 21 4.60 2.74 -12.67
N ALA A 22 4.68 2.25 -11.44
CA ALA A 22 5.94 1.97 -10.76
C ALA A 22 6.54 0.62 -11.18
N LEU A 23 5.68 -0.37 -11.48
CA LEU A 23 6.12 -1.73 -11.82
C LEU A 23 6.18 -1.96 -13.32
N ALA A 24 5.47 -1.17 -14.15
CA ALA A 24 5.57 -1.16 -15.61
C ALA A 24 5.73 -2.56 -16.24
N ASP A 25 4.83 -3.49 -15.89
CA ASP A 25 4.80 -4.90 -16.34
C ASP A 25 5.94 -5.82 -15.86
N SER A 26 6.84 -5.34 -14.99
CA SER A 26 7.96 -6.15 -14.49
C SER A 26 7.51 -7.31 -13.59
N VAL A 27 6.39 -7.13 -12.88
CA VAL A 27 5.85 -8.12 -11.94
C VAL A 27 4.33 -8.12 -11.92
N SER A 28 3.71 -9.28 -11.73
CA SER A 28 2.25 -9.42 -11.60
C SER A 28 1.79 -9.01 -10.20
N TRP A 29 0.91 -8.03 -10.11
CA TRP A 29 0.34 -7.57 -8.84
C TRP A 29 -1.19 -7.65 -8.88
N THR A 30 -1.83 -7.61 -7.71
CA THR A 30 -3.30 -7.64 -7.59
C THR A 30 -3.74 -6.82 -6.39
N VAL A 31 -4.81 -6.03 -6.55
CA VAL A 31 -5.43 -5.29 -5.44
C VAL A 31 -6.79 -5.90 -5.12
N THR A 32 -7.05 -6.22 -3.85
CA THR A 32 -8.33 -6.75 -3.38
C THR A 32 -8.99 -5.78 -2.41
N THR A 33 -10.32 -5.68 -2.49
CA THR A 33 -11.15 -4.78 -1.67
C THR A 33 -12.31 -5.50 -0.98
N ASP A 34 -12.32 -6.83 -0.96
CA ASP A 34 -13.37 -7.65 -0.34
C ASP A 34 -13.40 -7.54 1.20
N GLY A 35 -12.35 -6.97 1.80
CA GLY A 35 -12.23 -6.68 3.22
C GLY A 35 -11.38 -5.43 3.45
N PRO A 36 -10.32 -5.46 4.30
CA PRO A 36 -9.32 -4.40 4.24
C PRO A 36 -8.73 -4.37 2.82
N VAL A 37 -8.40 -3.18 2.31
CA VAL A 37 -7.72 -3.09 1.01
C VAL A 37 -6.38 -3.82 1.15
N VAL A 38 -6.02 -4.67 0.20
CA VAL A 38 -4.73 -5.37 0.19
C VAL A 38 -4.15 -5.33 -1.22
N ALA A 39 -2.91 -4.86 -1.36
CA ALA A 39 -2.15 -4.95 -2.59
C ALA A 39 -1.11 -6.09 -2.48
N ARG A 40 -1.26 -7.12 -3.29
CA ARG A 40 -0.38 -8.28 -3.38
C ARG A 40 0.57 -8.15 -4.55
N LEU A 41 1.86 -8.20 -4.27
CA LEU A 41 2.96 -8.31 -5.20
C LEU A 41 3.59 -9.70 -5.02
N PRO A 42 4.42 -10.20 -5.95
CA PRO A 42 5.00 -11.54 -5.81
C PRO A 42 6.03 -11.61 -4.69
N ASP A 43 6.65 -10.48 -4.36
CA ASP A 43 7.68 -10.37 -3.33
C ASP A 43 7.09 -9.99 -1.95
N ARG A 44 5.98 -9.23 -1.95
CA ARG A 44 5.41 -8.61 -0.75
C ARG A 44 3.92 -8.34 -0.85
N GLU A 45 3.29 -8.12 0.29
CA GLU A 45 1.87 -7.77 0.43
C GLU A 45 1.75 -6.50 1.28
N PHE A 46 0.99 -5.53 0.80
CA PHE A 46 0.62 -4.34 1.55
C PHE A 46 -0.83 -4.47 1.99
N ALA A 47 -1.07 -4.63 3.28
CA ALA A 47 -2.41 -4.62 3.86
C ALA A 47 -2.73 -3.23 4.45
N PHE A 48 -3.90 -2.70 4.13
CA PHE A 48 -4.34 -1.38 4.58
C PHE A 48 -5.42 -1.52 5.64
N GLU A 49 -5.07 -1.19 6.87
CA GLU A 49 -5.99 -1.24 8.01
C GLU A 49 -6.59 0.15 8.24
N ARG A 50 -7.91 0.28 8.13
CA ARG A 50 -8.63 1.49 8.55
C ARG A 50 -9.14 1.33 9.98
N ASN A 51 -8.59 2.12 10.88
CA ASN A 51 -9.13 2.31 12.23
C ASN A 51 -10.12 3.46 12.24
N ASP A 52 -11.36 3.16 12.62
CA ASP A 52 -12.41 4.15 12.86
C ASP A 52 -12.29 4.58 14.33
N SER A 53 -11.76 5.77 14.56
CA SER A 53 -11.61 6.35 15.90
C SER A 53 -12.59 7.51 16.07
N PRO A 54 -13.00 7.86 17.30
CA PRO A 54 -13.87 9.01 17.55
C PRO A 54 -13.27 10.33 17.03
N ASP A 55 -11.94 10.40 16.94
CA ASP A 55 -11.18 11.53 16.38
C ASP A 55 -11.10 11.53 14.83
N GLY A 56 -11.65 10.51 14.16
CA GLY A 56 -11.62 10.36 12.71
C GLY A 56 -11.05 9.02 12.24
N TYR A 57 -10.97 8.85 10.92
CA TYR A 57 -10.41 7.65 10.28
C TYR A 57 -8.89 7.73 10.21
N ARG A 58 -8.22 6.68 10.71
CA ARG A 58 -6.76 6.52 10.61
C ARG A 58 -6.41 5.28 9.82
N TRP A 59 -5.48 5.41 8.90
CA TRP A 59 -4.99 4.35 8.05
C TRP A 59 -3.62 3.87 8.49
N THR A 60 -3.41 2.57 8.47
CA THR A 60 -2.11 1.96 8.72
C THR A 60 -1.78 1.04 7.56
N VAL A 61 -0.55 1.17 7.03
CA VAL A 61 -0.03 0.30 5.97
C VAL A 61 0.81 -0.76 6.63
N VAL A 62 0.45 -2.02 6.45
CA VAL A 62 1.20 -3.18 6.95
C VAL A 62 1.89 -3.83 5.78
N LEU A 63 3.21 -3.71 5.74
CA LEU A 63 4.06 -4.44 4.81
C LEU A 63 4.29 -5.85 5.33
N ARG A 64 3.99 -6.83 4.49
CA ARG A 64 4.23 -8.25 4.72
C ARG A 64 5.12 -8.80 3.62
N ALA A 65 6.04 -9.69 3.97
CA ALA A 65 6.84 -10.45 3.03
C ALA A 65 6.95 -11.88 3.56
N ASP A 66 6.88 -12.87 2.67
CA ASP A 66 6.88 -14.29 3.03
C ASP A 66 5.84 -14.68 4.11
N GLY A 67 4.66 -14.04 4.07
CA GLY A 67 3.59 -14.26 5.04
C GLY A 67 3.84 -13.67 6.44
N ALA A 68 4.97 -13.01 6.68
CA ALA A 68 5.29 -12.35 7.93
C ALA A 68 5.14 -10.82 7.82
N VAL A 69 4.74 -10.15 8.90
CA VAL A 69 4.72 -8.69 8.96
C VAL A 69 6.15 -8.19 9.08
N VAL A 70 6.61 -7.43 8.09
CA VAL A 70 7.93 -6.81 8.07
C VAL A 70 7.89 -5.47 8.77
N SER A 71 6.95 -4.61 8.37
CA SER A 71 6.88 -3.23 8.84
C SER A 71 5.44 -2.72 8.87
N LYS A 72 5.19 -1.72 9.73
CA LYS A 72 3.92 -0.98 9.76
C LYS A 72 4.20 0.51 9.64
N PHE A 73 3.45 1.20 8.79
CA PHE A 73 3.57 2.64 8.55
C PHE A 73 2.25 3.33 8.88
N GLY A 74 2.33 4.46 9.56
CA GLY A 74 1.17 5.27 9.95
C GLY A 74 1.24 5.75 11.39
N PRO A 75 0.12 6.25 11.94
CA PRO A 75 -1.17 6.39 11.28
C PRO A 75 -1.21 7.53 10.24
N PHE A 76 -1.93 7.31 9.15
CA PHE A 76 -2.21 8.33 8.12
C PHE A 76 -3.66 8.77 8.20
N GLU A 77 -3.90 10.07 8.04
CA GLU A 77 -5.26 10.63 8.09
C GLU A 77 -5.92 10.65 6.70
N THR A 78 -5.14 10.50 5.63
CA THR A 78 -5.59 10.59 4.24
C THR A 78 -5.16 9.40 3.40
N VAL A 79 -5.97 9.08 2.38
CA VAL A 79 -5.62 8.09 1.34
C VAL A 79 -4.38 8.51 0.56
N ASP A 80 -4.14 9.81 0.41
CA ASP A 80 -3.00 10.37 -0.31
C ASP A 80 -1.67 9.94 0.34
N GLY A 81 -1.50 10.19 1.64
CA GLY A 81 -0.28 9.81 2.36
C GLY A 81 -0.05 8.29 2.42
N VAL A 82 -1.13 7.51 2.44
CA VAL A 82 -1.07 6.05 2.32
C VAL A 82 -0.48 5.63 0.96
N VAL A 83 -0.97 6.22 -0.13
CA VAL A 83 -0.53 5.91 -1.49
C VAL A 83 0.91 6.37 -1.71
N GLU A 84 1.27 7.58 -1.26
CA GLU A 84 2.64 8.09 -1.33
C GLU A 84 3.63 7.18 -0.60
N GLN A 85 3.23 6.65 0.58
CA GLN A 85 4.06 5.70 1.31
C GLN A 85 4.30 4.41 0.51
N VAL A 86 3.27 3.87 -0.13
CA VAL A 86 3.38 2.65 -0.95
C VAL A 86 4.24 2.91 -2.18
N GLU A 87 4.02 4.03 -2.87
CA GLU A 87 4.84 4.46 -4.01
C GLU A 87 6.31 4.53 -3.61
N SER A 88 6.61 5.19 -2.49
CA SER A 88 7.97 5.27 -1.94
C SER A 88 8.57 3.90 -1.66
N LEU A 89 7.81 2.97 -1.07
CA LEU A 89 8.28 1.61 -0.77
C LEU A 89 8.52 0.79 -2.04
N VAL A 90 7.65 0.92 -3.05
CA VAL A 90 7.82 0.25 -4.34
C VAL A 90 9.05 0.78 -5.07
N HIS A 91 9.24 2.10 -5.10
CA HIS A 91 10.42 2.72 -5.71
C HIS A 91 11.71 2.51 -4.92
N SER A 92 11.64 2.40 -3.59
CA SER A 92 12.84 2.25 -2.76
C SER A 92 13.49 0.88 -2.92
N GLU A 93 12.72 -0.17 -3.20
CA GLU A 93 13.30 -1.48 -3.55
C GLU A 93 13.99 -1.47 -4.92
N VAL A 94 13.50 -0.68 -5.88
CA VAL A 94 14.18 -0.50 -7.18
C VAL A 94 15.56 0.15 -7.00
N ARG A 95 15.83 0.81 -5.85
CA ARG A 95 17.11 1.44 -5.53
C ARG A 95 18.01 0.67 -4.56
N TYR A 96 17.70 -0.58 -4.22
CA TYR A 96 18.70 -1.44 -3.56
C TYR A 96 19.71 -2.06 -4.54
N THR A 97 19.92 -1.44 -5.70
CA THR A 97 21.17 -1.57 -6.44
C THR A 97 22.12 -0.44 -6.05
N VAL A 98 23.16 -0.82 -5.29
CA VAL A 98 24.37 -0.03 -4.94
C VAL A 98 24.25 0.90 -3.74
N CYS A 99 24.21 0.31 -2.54
CA CYS A 99 25.10 0.78 -1.47
C CYS A 99 26.22 -0.26 -1.32
N CYS A 100 27.36 -0.04 -1.99
CA CYS A 100 28.71 -0.52 -1.60
C CYS A 100 29.74 -0.15 -2.67
N ASN A 101 30.38 1.02 -2.55
CA ASN A 101 31.83 1.23 -2.74
C ASN A 101 32.16 2.71 -2.46
N GLY A 102 32.67 2.95 -1.25
CA GLY A 102 33.36 4.17 -0.82
C GLY A 102 34.33 3.76 0.26
#